data_AF-A0A2J6I219-F1
#
_entry.id   AF-A0A2J6I219-F1
#
_cell.length_a   1.000
_cell.length_b   1.000
_cell.length_c   1.000
_cell.angle_alpha   90.00
_cell.angle_beta   90.00
_cell.angle_gamma   90.00
#
_symmetry.space_group_name_H-M   'P 1'
#
loop_
_entity.id
_entity.type
_entity.pdbx_description
1 polymer ?
#
loop_
_entity_poly.entity_id
_entity_poly.type
_entity_poly.pdbx_seq_one_letter_code
_entity_poly.pdbx_strand_id
1 'polypeptide(L)'
;MKTKIINSLMLAILFTGFYGISMLQSQTCLVTFQADLSEVEIENPATVGIRGSVAPLSWTETMIMEDKEGDGIYTVKVAFENIISGQEVLYKYVHGDVIWENDLIGGVGNRSVYLYEGKNKLPVDIWDQLDKYATTNLLEAAIGGKFWDWIYIIGSDKQNGLSPEEIGLKITAFWGSMEWLDSPQILLSWEKTSQAMYPNGYFKTIENSPDKVVYKAMKTWLKYFGEEDQIMNVTSDDMTRVFKTNTEAIAMAKGWKCNWEDEGEFFKVTIEK
;
A
#
# COMPACT_ATOMS: atom_id res chain seq x y z
N MET A 1 -7.51 -78.42 -27.26
CA MET A 1 -8.06 -77.43 -28.21
C MET A 1 -8.01 -76.07 -27.53
N LYS A 2 -6.87 -75.35 -27.56
CA LYS A 2 -6.50 -74.28 -28.50
C LYS A 2 -7.56 -73.17 -28.67
N THR A 3 -7.09 -71.93 -28.47
CA THR A 3 -7.59 -70.62 -28.97
C THR A 3 -8.85 -70.04 -28.28
N LYS A 4 -8.95 -68.76 -27.87
CA LYS A 4 -8.23 -67.51 -28.20
C LYS A 4 -8.26 -66.53 -27.01
N ILE A 5 -7.10 -66.00 -26.69
CA ILE A 5 -6.86 -64.71 -26.00
C ILE A 5 -7.06 -63.60 -27.05
N ILE A 6 -7.49 -62.41 -26.60
CA ILE A 6 -7.57 -61.12 -27.32
C ILE A 6 -8.92 -60.85 -28.00
N ASN A 7 -9.73 -60.01 -27.34
CA ASN A 7 -10.53 -58.93 -27.92
C ASN A 7 -10.89 -57.97 -26.76
N SER A 8 -9.96 -57.07 -26.42
CA SER A 8 -10.10 -55.63 -26.68
C SER A 8 -11.17 -55.00 -25.78
N LEU A 9 -10.92 -54.65 -24.51
CA LEU A 9 -9.95 -53.66 -24.01
C LEU A 9 -9.71 -52.45 -24.93
N MET A 10 -10.79 -51.93 -25.54
CA MET A 10 -10.83 -50.60 -26.18
C MET A 10 -12.15 -49.90 -25.85
N LEU A 11 -12.52 -49.87 -24.55
CA LEU A 11 -13.69 -49.13 -24.08
C LEU A 11 -13.48 -48.53 -22.69
N ALA A 12 -12.31 -47.93 -22.46
CA ALA A 12 -12.00 -47.27 -21.18
C ALA A 12 -11.05 -46.06 -21.29
N ILE A 13 -10.80 -45.51 -22.48
CA ILE A 13 -9.95 -44.31 -22.64
C ILE A 13 -10.54 -43.42 -23.75
N LEU A 14 -11.64 -42.73 -23.44
CA LEU A 14 -12.12 -41.60 -24.24
C LEU A 14 -13.05 -40.70 -23.43
N PHE A 15 -12.78 -40.52 -22.13
CA PHE A 15 -13.50 -39.56 -21.28
C PHE A 15 -12.63 -38.97 -20.14
N THR A 16 -11.31 -38.89 -20.33
CA THR A 16 -10.38 -38.24 -19.38
C THR A 16 -9.49 -37.18 -20.05
N GLY A 17 -9.90 -36.68 -21.22
CA GLY A 17 -9.13 -35.73 -22.04
C GLY A 17 -9.56 -34.27 -21.95
N PHE A 18 -10.48 -33.91 -21.04
CA PHE A 18 -10.77 -32.51 -20.71
C PHE A 18 -10.26 -32.20 -19.29
N TYR A 19 -8.98 -32.49 -19.04
CA TYR A 19 -8.30 -31.79 -17.96
C TYR A 19 -8.11 -30.35 -18.44
N GLY A 20 -8.70 -29.43 -17.68
CA GLY A 20 -8.84 -28.04 -18.03
C GLY A 20 -7.53 -27.46 -18.52
N ILE A 21 -7.55 -26.98 -19.76
CA ILE A 21 -6.86 -25.74 -20.06
C ILE A 21 -7.66 -24.70 -19.26
N SER A 22 -7.32 -24.54 -17.99
CA SER A 22 -7.65 -23.31 -17.28
C SER A 22 -7.07 -22.22 -18.17
N MET A 23 -7.96 -21.51 -18.88
CA MET A 23 -7.58 -20.29 -19.55
C MET A 23 -6.99 -19.44 -18.44
N LEU A 24 -5.67 -19.30 -18.42
CA LEU A 24 -5.00 -18.28 -17.64
C LEU A 24 -5.57 -16.98 -18.19
N GLN A 25 -6.61 -16.48 -17.52
CA GLN A 25 -7.18 -15.20 -17.84
C GLN A 25 -6.05 -14.20 -17.57
N SER A 26 -5.49 -13.64 -18.65
CA SER A 26 -4.49 -12.59 -18.56
C SER A 26 -5.08 -11.50 -17.68
N GLN A 27 -4.55 -11.36 -16.48
CA GLN A 27 -4.92 -10.26 -15.60
C GLN A 27 -4.31 -9.00 -16.18
N THR A 28 -5.15 -8.00 -16.45
CA THR A 28 -4.72 -6.72 -16.97
C THR A 28 -5.01 -5.64 -15.94
N CYS A 29 -4.03 -4.77 -15.71
CA CYS A 29 -4.17 -3.56 -14.92
C CYS A 29 -3.96 -2.35 -15.82
N LEU A 30 -4.96 -1.45 -15.87
CA LEU A 30 -4.82 -0.16 -16.55
C LEU A 30 -4.53 0.91 -15.50
N VAL A 31 -3.33 1.48 -15.52
CA VAL A 31 -2.93 2.56 -14.62
C VAL A 31 -2.94 3.89 -15.38
N THR A 32 -3.58 4.92 -14.82
CA THR A 32 -3.45 6.31 -15.28
C THR A 32 -2.42 7.00 -14.40
N PHE A 33 -1.28 7.38 -14.99
CA PHE A 33 -0.25 8.19 -14.35
C PHE A 33 -0.47 9.65 -14.71
N GLN A 34 -0.24 10.54 -13.75
CA GLN A 34 -0.42 11.97 -13.90
C GLN A 34 0.71 12.71 -13.19
N ALA A 35 1.32 13.67 -13.87
CA ALA A 35 2.40 14.49 -13.31
C ALA A 35 2.14 15.98 -13.57
N ASP A 36 2.12 16.78 -12.51
CA ASP A 36 2.08 18.23 -12.53
C ASP A 36 3.51 18.78 -12.66
N LEU A 37 3.78 19.37 -13.82
CA LEU A 37 5.02 20.08 -14.14
C LEU A 37 4.75 21.57 -14.38
N SER A 38 3.63 22.13 -13.90
CA SER A 38 3.22 23.52 -14.15
C SER A 38 4.24 24.56 -13.66
N GLU A 39 5.01 24.22 -12.62
CA GLU A 39 6.06 25.05 -12.03
C GLU A 39 7.47 24.74 -12.55
N VAL A 40 7.59 23.89 -13.57
CA VAL A 40 8.88 23.42 -14.12
C VAL A 40 9.13 24.08 -15.48
N GLU A 41 10.34 24.59 -15.68
CA GLU A 41 10.76 25.09 -16.99
C GLU A 41 11.12 23.91 -17.91
N ILE A 42 10.24 23.61 -18.88
CA ILE A 42 10.43 22.52 -19.84
C ILE A 42 10.74 23.10 -21.22
N GLU A 43 11.97 22.89 -21.71
CA GLU A 43 12.38 23.37 -23.04
C GLU A 43 11.54 22.78 -24.19
N ASN A 44 11.13 21.51 -24.05
CA ASN A 44 10.30 20.83 -25.04
C ASN A 44 9.23 19.95 -24.36
N PRO A 45 7.98 20.43 -24.24
CA PRO A 45 6.85 19.70 -23.67
C PRO A 45 6.64 18.29 -24.26
N ALA A 46 6.99 18.06 -25.53
CA ALA A 46 6.82 16.76 -26.19
C ALA A 46 7.79 15.67 -25.68
N THR A 47 8.70 16.01 -24.77
CA THR A 47 9.68 15.08 -24.19
C THR A 47 9.29 14.59 -22.80
N VAL A 48 8.21 15.14 -22.21
CA VAL A 48 7.74 14.71 -20.89
C VAL A 48 7.24 13.27 -20.98
N GLY A 49 7.69 12.44 -20.05
CA GLY A 49 7.32 11.04 -20.05
C GLY A 49 7.61 10.33 -18.75
N ILE A 50 7.36 9.03 -18.77
CA ILE A 50 7.53 8.12 -17.65
C ILE A 50 8.44 6.95 -18.06
N ARG A 51 9.23 6.49 -17.10
CA ARG A 51 10.07 5.29 -17.18
C ARG A 51 9.84 4.41 -15.96
N GLY A 52 10.12 3.12 -16.08
CA GLY A 52 9.83 2.19 -14.99
C GLY A 52 10.40 0.79 -15.15
N SER A 53 10.19 0.01 -14.09
CA SER A 53 10.82 -1.30 -13.86
C SER A 53 10.09 -2.49 -14.47
N VAL A 54 8.84 -2.32 -14.88
CA VAL A 54 7.97 -3.42 -15.36
C VAL A 54 7.38 -3.03 -16.72
N ALA A 55 7.46 -3.95 -17.68
CA ALA A 55 6.88 -3.76 -19.01
C ALA A 55 5.37 -3.44 -18.90
N PRO A 56 4.85 -2.49 -19.71
CA PRO A 56 5.51 -1.89 -20.88
C PRO A 56 6.42 -0.69 -20.57
N LEU A 57 6.61 -0.33 -19.30
CA LEU A 57 7.59 0.69 -18.93
C LEU A 57 9.02 0.11 -19.02
N SER A 58 9.98 1.01 -19.26
CA SER A 58 11.39 0.69 -19.34
C SER A 58 12.22 1.79 -18.68
N TRP A 59 13.36 1.44 -18.08
CA TRP A 59 14.33 2.43 -17.59
C TRP A 59 15.17 3.07 -18.71
N THR A 60 15.16 2.48 -19.92
CA THR A 60 15.92 2.97 -21.07
C THR A 60 15.06 3.72 -22.09
N GLU A 61 13.78 3.36 -22.22
CA GLU A 61 12.86 3.95 -23.18
C GLU A 61 11.81 4.80 -22.46
N THR A 62 11.63 6.05 -22.90
CA THR A 62 10.61 6.96 -22.34
C THR A 62 9.26 6.70 -22.98
N MET A 63 8.24 6.43 -22.16
CA MET A 63 6.85 6.47 -22.61
C MET A 63 6.34 7.92 -22.49
N ILE A 64 5.99 8.52 -23.62
CA ILE A 64 5.58 9.94 -23.69
C ILE A 64 4.21 10.15 -23.03
N MET A 65 4.10 11.24 -22.27
CA MET A 65 2.88 11.70 -21.62
C MET A 65 2.32 12.93 -22.35
N GLU A 66 1.00 13.15 -22.26
CA GLU A 66 0.33 14.25 -22.95
C GLU A 66 -0.34 15.20 -21.95
N ASP A 67 -0.11 16.49 -22.10
CA ASP A 67 -0.95 17.54 -21.49
C ASP A 67 -1.98 18.00 -22.54
N LYS A 68 -3.22 17.49 -22.42
CA LYS A 68 -4.30 17.80 -23.37
C LYS A 68 -5.03 19.09 -23.05
N GLU A 69 -4.98 19.50 -21.79
CA GLU A 69 -5.78 20.62 -21.27
C GLU A 69 -4.95 21.91 -21.23
N GLY A 70 -3.63 21.80 -21.33
CA GLY A 70 -2.69 22.91 -21.31
C GLY A 70 -2.53 23.50 -19.90
N ASP A 71 -2.78 22.71 -18.87
CA ASP A 71 -2.72 23.10 -17.46
C ASP A 71 -1.39 22.72 -16.79
N GLY A 72 -0.46 22.10 -17.54
CA GLY A 72 0.81 21.61 -17.02
C GLY A 72 0.72 20.20 -16.42
N ILE A 73 -0.45 19.54 -16.45
CA ILE A 73 -0.65 18.18 -15.96
C ILE A 73 -0.55 17.18 -17.11
N TYR A 74 0.58 16.48 -17.17
CA TYR A 74 0.83 15.46 -18.18
C TYR A 74 0.21 14.14 -17.73
N THR A 75 -0.45 13.43 -18.65
CA THR A 75 -1.15 12.18 -18.38
C THR A 75 -0.76 11.08 -19.35
N VAL A 76 -0.63 9.84 -18.86
CA VAL A 76 -0.54 8.63 -19.69
C VAL A 76 -1.31 7.47 -19.08
N LYS A 77 -1.89 6.63 -19.94
CA LYS A 77 -2.55 5.38 -19.54
C LYS A 77 -1.71 4.20 -19.97
N VAL A 78 -1.32 3.37 -19.01
CA VAL A 78 -0.44 2.22 -19.21
C VAL A 78 -1.19 0.94 -18.91
N ALA A 79 -1.28 0.06 -19.91
CA ALA A 79 -1.85 -1.27 -19.74
C ALA A 79 -0.74 -2.27 -19.41
N PHE A 80 -0.75 -2.78 -18.18
CA PHE A 80 0.10 -3.88 -17.76
C PHE A 80 -0.64 -5.19 -18.02
N GLU A 81 -0.07 -6.05 -18.86
CA GLU A 81 -0.62 -7.35 -19.22
C GLU A 81 0.06 -8.47 -18.42
N ASN A 82 -0.68 -9.56 -18.17
CA ASN A 82 -0.18 -10.73 -17.43
C ASN A 82 0.38 -10.36 -16.04
N ILE A 83 -0.28 -9.43 -15.34
CA ILE A 83 0.19 -8.96 -14.04
C ILE A 83 0.16 -10.09 -13.00
N ILE A 84 1.08 -10.02 -12.04
CA ILE A 84 0.94 -10.73 -10.77
C ILE A 84 0.25 -9.76 -9.82
N SER A 85 -0.89 -10.14 -9.23
CA SER A 85 -1.57 -9.27 -8.25
C SER A 85 -0.64 -8.94 -7.08
N GLY A 86 -0.54 -7.65 -6.74
CA GLY A 86 0.41 -7.14 -5.76
C GLY A 86 1.83 -6.97 -6.28
N GLN A 87 2.08 -7.11 -7.59
CA GLN A 87 3.37 -6.80 -8.19
C GLN A 87 3.67 -5.31 -8.08
N GLU A 88 4.85 -4.98 -7.57
CA GLU A 88 5.33 -3.61 -7.48
C GLU A 88 5.92 -3.14 -8.82
N VAL A 89 5.55 -1.93 -9.24
CA VAL A 89 6.16 -1.20 -10.34
C VAL A 89 6.82 0.03 -9.76
N LEU A 90 8.15 0.07 -9.83
CA LEU A 90 8.93 1.28 -9.62
C LEU A 90 8.94 2.13 -10.89
N TYR A 91 8.77 3.43 -10.77
CA TYR A 91 8.74 4.37 -11.89
C TYR A 91 9.29 5.76 -11.52
N LYS A 92 9.62 6.54 -12.55
CA LYS A 92 9.98 7.95 -12.45
C LYS A 92 9.52 8.76 -13.66
N TYR A 93 9.29 10.05 -13.44
CA TYR A 93 9.06 11.03 -14.50
C TYR A 93 10.38 11.56 -15.06
N VAL A 94 10.35 11.90 -16.35
CA VAL A 94 11.48 12.48 -17.10
C VAL A 94 10.99 13.59 -18.04
N HIS A 95 11.88 14.52 -18.37
CA HIS A 95 11.70 15.44 -19.50
C HIS A 95 13.05 15.70 -20.23
N GLY A 96 13.02 16.44 -21.33
CA GLY A 96 14.22 16.81 -22.09
C GLY A 96 15.01 15.61 -22.63
N ASP A 97 16.34 15.75 -22.67
CA ASP A 97 17.28 14.64 -22.96
C ASP A 97 17.54 13.80 -21.69
N VAL A 98 16.45 13.25 -21.14
CA VAL A 98 16.43 12.41 -19.92
C VAL A 98 16.93 13.14 -18.66
N ILE A 99 16.29 14.27 -18.37
CA ILE A 99 16.34 14.90 -17.05
C ILE A 99 15.36 14.13 -16.16
N TRP A 100 15.89 13.49 -15.12
CA TRP A 100 15.09 12.74 -14.15
C TRP A 100 14.52 13.67 -13.09
N GLU A 101 13.35 13.29 -12.56
CA GLU A 101 12.95 13.82 -11.26
C GLU A 101 13.97 13.41 -10.17
N ASN A 102 14.11 14.25 -9.15
CA ASN A 102 15.12 14.15 -8.11
C ASN A 102 15.11 12.80 -7.38
N ASP A 103 16.30 12.38 -6.94
CA ASP A 103 16.43 11.36 -5.90
C ASP A 103 16.35 12.03 -4.52
N LEU A 104 15.74 11.35 -3.54
CA LEU A 104 15.96 11.66 -2.13
C LEU A 104 17.35 11.15 -1.68
N ILE A 105 17.77 11.67 -0.53
CA ILE A 105 19.06 11.45 0.14
C ILE A 105 19.59 10.02 -0.09
N GLY A 106 20.72 9.90 -0.78
CA GLY A 106 21.45 8.64 -0.93
C GLY A 106 21.04 7.74 -2.10
N GLY A 107 20.32 8.25 -3.11
CA GLY A 107 19.96 7.48 -4.32
C GLY A 107 18.66 6.69 -4.18
N VAL A 108 17.79 7.11 -3.27
CA VAL A 108 16.45 6.56 -3.09
C VAL A 108 15.47 7.57 -3.68
N GLY A 109 14.75 7.25 -4.76
CA GLY A 109 13.85 8.24 -5.34
C GLY A 109 12.80 7.75 -6.33
N ASN A 110 12.70 6.44 -6.55
CA ASN A 110 11.68 5.93 -7.44
C ASN A 110 10.30 5.99 -6.76
N ARG A 111 9.29 6.39 -7.51
CA ARG A 111 7.88 6.21 -7.13
C ARG A 111 7.50 4.74 -7.31
N SER A 112 6.40 4.32 -6.67
CA SER A 112 5.93 2.94 -6.74
C SER A 112 4.42 2.84 -6.89
N VAL A 113 3.95 1.80 -7.57
CA VAL A 113 2.54 1.41 -7.58
C VAL A 113 2.43 -0.11 -7.52
N TYR A 114 1.43 -0.64 -6.83
CA TYR A 114 1.12 -2.06 -6.81
C TYR A 114 0.00 -2.37 -7.81
N LEU A 115 0.20 -3.39 -8.63
CA LEU A 115 -0.75 -3.77 -9.68
C LEU A 115 -1.83 -4.70 -9.13
N TYR A 116 -3.09 -4.32 -9.33
CA TYR A 116 -4.27 -5.15 -9.10
C TYR A 116 -5.14 -5.13 -10.36
N GLU A 117 -5.86 -6.22 -10.61
CA GLU A 117 -6.75 -6.32 -11.78
C GLU A 117 -7.76 -5.16 -11.78
N GLY A 118 -7.94 -4.52 -12.94
CA GLY A 118 -8.89 -3.42 -13.10
C GLY A 118 -8.26 -2.10 -13.53
N LYS A 119 -8.90 -0.99 -13.15
CA LYS A 119 -8.52 0.37 -13.54
C LYS A 119 -8.08 1.15 -12.30
N ASN A 120 -6.84 1.62 -12.31
CA ASN A 120 -6.27 2.42 -11.24
C ASN A 120 -5.99 3.82 -11.79
N LYS A 121 -6.54 4.85 -11.14
CA LYS A 121 -6.18 6.24 -11.41
C LYS A 121 -5.34 6.72 -10.25
N LEU A 122 -4.07 7.00 -10.50
CA LEU A 122 -3.20 7.54 -9.46
C LEU A 122 -3.53 9.03 -9.24
N PRO A 123 -3.23 9.56 -8.05
CA PRO A 123 -3.20 10.99 -7.80
C PRO A 123 -2.24 11.72 -8.76
N VAL A 124 -2.37 13.04 -8.83
CA VAL A 124 -1.45 13.86 -9.61
C VAL A 124 -0.15 14.00 -8.82
N ASP A 125 0.92 13.40 -9.31
CA ASP A 125 2.26 13.55 -8.76
C ASP A 125 2.81 14.94 -9.09
N ILE A 126 3.54 15.58 -8.18
CA ILE A 126 4.20 16.86 -8.45
C ILE A 126 5.67 16.59 -8.80
N TRP A 127 6.18 17.25 -9.85
CA TRP A 127 7.58 17.12 -10.28
C TRP A 127 8.57 17.45 -9.15
N ASP A 128 9.64 16.65 -9.04
CA ASP A 128 10.68 16.75 -8.00
C ASP A 128 10.16 16.70 -6.55
N GLN A 129 8.89 16.41 -6.39
CA GLN A 129 8.24 16.15 -5.13
C GLN A 129 7.78 14.71 -5.19
N LEU A 130 8.64 13.80 -4.73
CA LEU A 130 8.19 12.45 -4.42
C LEU A 130 6.95 12.59 -3.55
N ASP A 131 5.82 12.16 -4.12
CA ASP A 131 4.60 12.13 -3.36
C ASP A 131 4.92 11.24 -2.16
N LYS A 132 4.46 11.66 -0.99
CA LYS A 132 4.67 11.00 0.29
C LYS A 132 3.95 9.63 0.34
N TYR A 133 3.80 8.93 -0.80
CA TYR A 133 3.20 7.60 -1.01
C TYR A 133 3.93 6.66 -1.98
N ALA A 134 5.16 6.96 -2.45
CA ALA A 134 6.08 5.88 -2.86
C ALA A 134 6.22 4.84 -1.72
N THR A 135 6.57 3.57 -1.96
CA THR A 135 6.68 2.49 -0.95
C THR A 135 7.53 2.88 0.25
N THR A 136 8.53 3.71 -0.02
CA THR A 136 9.35 4.41 0.96
C THR A 136 8.50 5.14 2.00
N ASN A 137 7.36 5.69 1.65
CA ASN A 137 6.48 6.41 2.55
C ASN A 137 5.46 5.58 3.32
N LEU A 138 4.99 4.41 2.87
CA LEU A 138 4.25 3.53 3.80
C LEU A 138 5.23 3.02 4.88
N LEU A 139 6.46 2.68 4.46
CA LEU A 139 7.54 2.34 5.37
C LEU A 139 7.98 3.54 6.23
N GLU A 140 8.14 4.74 5.69
CA GLU A 140 8.49 5.96 6.45
C GLU A 140 7.31 6.47 7.29
N ALA A 141 6.05 6.25 6.91
CA ALA A 141 4.89 6.55 7.74
C ALA A 141 4.83 5.60 8.93
N ALA A 142 5.14 4.33 8.69
CA ALA A 142 5.21 3.32 9.73
C ALA A 142 6.44 3.46 10.65
N ILE A 143 7.60 3.80 10.08
CA ILE A 143 8.87 3.95 10.80
C ILE A 143 9.01 5.33 11.42
N GLY A 144 8.61 6.38 10.71
CA GLY A 144 8.79 7.78 11.08
C GLY A 144 7.54 8.43 11.68
N GLY A 145 6.39 7.75 11.72
CA GLY A 145 5.19 8.26 12.38
C GLY A 145 4.67 9.59 11.82
N LYS A 146 4.84 9.83 10.52
CA LYS A 146 4.43 11.11 9.92
C LYS A 146 2.91 11.14 9.77
N PHE A 147 2.25 11.97 10.59
CA PHE A 147 0.77 12.11 10.59
C PHE A 147 0.18 12.36 9.19
N TRP A 148 0.81 13.23 8.41
CA TRP A 148 0.32 13.59 7.09
C TRP A 148 0.33 12.42 6.11
N ASP A 149 1.26 11.49 6.27
CA ASP A 149 1.34 10.30 5.41
C ASP A 149 0.11 9.41 5.69
N TRP A 150 -0.19 9.14 6.96
CA TRP A 150 -1.39 8.42 7.37
C TRP A 150 -2.69 9.04 6.84
N ILE A 151 -2.84 10.38 6.94
CA ILE A 151 -4.04 11.07 6.47
C ILE A 151 -4.33 10.80 5.00
N TYR A 152 -3.34 10.87 4.11
CA TYR A 152 -3.65 10.60 2.71
C TYR A 152 -3.69 9.11 2.37
N ILE A 153 -2.93 8.21 3.01
CA ILE A 153 -3.14 6.75 2.78
C ILE A 153 -4.63 6.42 3.00
N ILE A 154 -5.15 6.87 4.14
CA ILE A 154 -6.55 6.61 4.51
C ILE A 154 -7.49 7.37 3.58
N GLY A 155 -7.21 8.65 3.27
CA GLY A 155 -8.06 9.47 2.41
C GLY A 155 -8.17 8.94 0.99
N SER A 156 -7.06 8.50 0.40
CA SER A 156 -6.98 7.89 -0.93
C SER A 156 -7.71 6.57 -0.99
N ASP A 157 -7.49 5.67 -0.02
CA ASP A 157 -8.20 4.40 0.02
C ASP A 157 -9.72 4.58 0.24
N LYS A 158 -10.12 5.57 1.05
CA LYS A 158 -11.53 5.96 1.19
C LYS A 158 -12.12 6.49 -0.12
N GLN A 159 -11.36 7.29 -0.89
CA GLN A 159 -11.79 7.74 -2.21
C GLN A 159 -11.96 6.56 -3.19
N ASN A 160 -11.19 5.49 -3.01
CA ASN A 160 -11.33 4.22 -3.75
C ASN A 160 -12.44 3.32 -3.19
N GLY A 161 -13.21 3.79 -2.21
CA GLY A 161 -14.38 3.09 -1.67
C GLY A 161 -14.11 2.12 -0.53
N LEU A 162 -12.89 2.08 0.01
CA LEU A 162 -12.58 1.24 1.16
C LEU A 162 -13.07 1.88 2.46
N SER A 163 -13.58 1.05 3.36
CA SER A 163 -13.86 1.41 4.74
C SER A 163 -12.57 1.52 5.57
N PRO A 164 -12.58 2.27 6.69
CA PRO A 164 -11.46 2.31 7.63
C PRO A 164 -10.96 0.93 8.09
N GLU A 165 -11.86 -0.04 8.28
CA GLU A 165 -11.51 -1.40 8.65
C GLU A 165 -10.75 -2.12 7.53
N GLU A 166 -11.23 -2.03 6.28
CA GLU A 166 -10.56 -2.62 5.12
C GLU A 166 -9.17 -2.02 4.93
N ILE A 167 -9.02 -0.72 5.16
CA ILE A 167 -7.74 -0.02 5.12
C ILE A 167 -6.81 -0.56 6.22
N GLY A 168 -7.31 -0.70 7.46
CA GLY A 168 -6.56 -1.29 8.57
C GLY A 168 -6.06 -2.70 8.25
N LEU A 169 -6.91 -3.55 7.67
CA LEU A 169 -6.55 -4.91 7.24
C LEU A 169 -5.53 -4.91 6.09
N LYS A 170 -5.65 -3.99 5.14
CA LYS A 170 -4.67 -3.81 4.05
C LYS A 170 -3.29 -3.44 4.60
N ILE A 171 -3.23 -2.56 5.59
CA ILE A 171 -1.98 -2.18 6.27
C ILE A 171 -1.39 -3.36 7.05
N THR A 172 -2.22 -4.15 7.73
CA THR A 172 -1.78 -5.40 8.38
C THR A 172 -1.13 -6.34 7.36
N ALA A 173 -1.78 -6.55 6.20
CA ALA A 173 -1.30 -7.45 5.16
C ALA A 173 0.06 -7.01 4.57
N PHE A 174 0.35 -5.70 4.53
CA PHE A 174 1.63 -5.17 4.07
C PHE A 174 2.84 -5.72 4.87
N TRP A 175 2.67 -6.00 6.17
CA TRP A 175 3.73 -6.56 7.01
C TRP A 175 3.98 -8.07 6.82
N GLY A 176 3.18 -8.73 5.98
CA GLY A 176 3.35 -10.14 5.61
C GLY A 176 3.12 -11.11 6.79
N SER A 177 3.97 -12.14 6.89
CA SER A 177 3.80 -13.24 7.85
C SER A 177 3.97 -12.84 9.32
N MET A 178 4.58 -11.67 9.59
CA MET A 178 4.88 -11.19 10.94
C MET A 178 5.59 -12.25 11.81
N GLU A 179 6.45 -13.07 11.22
CA GLU A 179 7.23 -14.08 11.96
C GLU A 179 8.11 -13.44 13.04
N TRP A 180 8.60 -12.23 12.76
CA TRP A 180 9.37 -11.40 13.69
C TRP A 180 8.55 -10.91 14.90
N LEU A 181 7.22 -10.99 14.85
CA LEU A 181 6.33 -10.61 15.94
C LEU A 181 5.93 -11.84 16.76
N ASP A 182 6.81 -12.33 17.61
CA ASP A 182 6.64 -13.56 18.38
C ASP A 182 5.99 -13.38 19.77
N SER A 183 5.85 -12.12 20.22
CA SER A 183 5.36 -11.80 21.57
C SER A 183 4.63 -10.45 21.63
N PRO A 184 3.63 -10.30 22.51
CA PRO A 184 2.95 -9.02 22.74
C PRO A 184 3.89 -7.89 23.19
N GLN A 185 5.03 -8.22 23.78
CA GLN A 185 6.10 -7.29 24.17
C GLN A 185 6.67 -6.49 22.99
N ILE A 186 6.69 -7.09 21.80
CA ILE A 186 7.17 -6.39 20.61
C ILE A 186 6.17 -5.30 20.21
N LEU A 187 4.86 -5.58 20.26
CA LEU A 187 3.83 -4.56 20.04
C LEU A 187 3.88 -3.45 21.10
N LEU A 188 4.06 -3.82 22.37
CA LEU A 188 4.26 -2.86 23.46
C LEU A 188 5.45 -1.93 23.18
N SER A 189 6.59 -2.51 22.75
CA SER A 189 7.81 -1.76 22.45
C SER A 189 7.63 -0.87 21.22
N TRP A 190 6.96 -1.37 20.18
CA TRP A 190 6.66 -0.60 18.99
C TRP A 190 5.77 0.59 19.33
N GLU A 191 4.68 0.39 20.06
CA GLU A 191 3.79 1.48 20.43
C GLU A 191 4.50 2.53 21.30
N LYS A 192 5.34 2.09 22.23
CA LYS A 192 6.16 3.00 23.04
C LYS A 192 7.07 3.87 22.16
N THR A 193 7.72 3.27 21.17
CA THR A 193 8.58 4.00 20.23
C THR A 193 7.75 4.93 19.35
N SER A 194 6.60 4.47 18.85
CA SER A 194 5.65 5.27 18.07
C SER A 194 5.27 6.56 18.80
N GLN A 195 4.81 6.44 20.05
CA GLN A 195 4.47 7.60 20.87
C GLN A 195 5.67 8.53 21.10
N ALA A 196 6.87 7.99 21.32
CA ALA A 196 8.06 8.82 21.54
C ALA A 196 8.48 9.67 20.33
N MET A 197 7.99 9.36 19.12
CA MET A 197 8.28 10.14 17.92
C MET A 197 7.44 11.41 17.80
N TYR A 198 6.32 11.52 18.54
CA TYR A 198 5.45 12.69 18.50
C TYR A 198 5.81 13.66 19.63
N PRO A 199 5.91 14.97 19.37
CA PRO A 199 6.20 15.97 20.41
C PRO A 199 5.23 15.94 21.61
N ASN A 200 3.99 15.51 21.36
CA ASN A 200 2.92 15.37 22.37
C ASN A 200 2.54 13.91 22.62
N GLY A 201 3.36 12.95 22.20
CA GLY A 201 3.06 11.55 22.44
C GLY A 201 3.06 11.21 23.92
N TYR A 202 2.24 10.25 24.30
CA TYR A 202 2.19 9.75 25.67
C TYR A 202 2.05 8.25 25.65
N PHE A 203 2.85 7.59 26.48
CA PHE A 203 2.81 6.16 26.66
C PHE A 203 3.04 5.79 28.12
N LYS A 204 2.22 4.86 28.63
CA LYS A 204 2.37 4.29 29.96
C LYS A 204 2.09 2.79 29.92
N THR A 205 3.11 1.99 30.24
CA THR A 205 2.92 0.58 30.55
C THR A 205 2.17 0.43 31.87
N ILE A 206 1.08 -0.33 31.85
CA ILE A 206 0.28 -0.69 33.04
C ILE A 206 0.65 -2.10 33.50
N GLU A 207 0.78 -3.03 32.56
CA GLU A 207 1.18 -4.42 32.80
C GLU A 207 2.10 -4.91 31.68
N ASN A 208 3.12 -5.69 32.04
CA ASN A 208 4.00 -6.36 31.08
C ASN A 208 4.46 -7.70 31.66
N SER A 209 3.78 -8.77 31.27
CA SER A 209 4.08 -10.16 31.62
C SER A 209 4.20 -11.01 30.35
N PRO A 210 4.85 -12.18 30.36
CA PRO A 210 5.12 -12.98 29.15
C PRO A 210 3.91 -13.28 28.25
N ASP A 211 2.70 -13.31 28.84
CA ASP A 211 1.47 -13.66 28.14
C ASP A 211 0.47 -12.50 28.05
N LYS A 212 0.78 -11.35 28.65
CA LYS A 212 -0.12 -10.20 28.71
C LYS A 212 0.63 -8.88 28.77
N VAL A 213 0.22 -7.94 27.92
CA VAL A 213 0.62 -6.53 28.03
C VAL A 213 -0.62 -5.66 28.14
N VAL A 214 -0.55 -4.65 29.01
CA VAL A 214 -1.54 -3.60 29.13
C VAL A 214 -0.82 -2.26 29.08
N TYR A 215 -1.25 -1.39 28.19
CA TYR A 215 -0.67 -0.05 28.08
C TYR A 215 -1.74 0.99 27.80
N LYS A 216 -1.41 2.24 28.14
CA LYS A 216 -2.17 3.42 27.80
C LYS A 216 -1.34 4.28 26.87
N ALA A 217 -1.93 4.71 25.76
CA ALA A 217 -1.28 5.60 24.81
C ALA A 217 -2.23 6.70 24.34
N MET A 218 -1.66 7.82 23.87
CA MET A 218 -2.43 8.95 23.38
C MET A 218 -2.78 8.78 21.90
N LYS A 219 -3.99 9.21 21.55
CA LYS A 219 -4.43 9.37 20.15
C LYS A 219 -3.74 10.61 19.57
N THR A 220 -2.47 10.49 19.20
CA THR A 220 -1.62 11.63 18.79
C THR A 220 -2.20 12.41 17.62
N TRP A 221 -2.97 11.75 16.74
CA TRP A 221 -3.68 12.38 15.63
C TRP A 221 -4.71 13.43 16.05
N LEU A 222 -5.34 13.33 17.23
CA LEU A 222 -6.39 14.28 17.66
C LEU A 222 -5.92 15.73 17.66
N LYS A 223 -4.63 15.97 17.97
CA LYS A 223 -4.07 17.33 18.01
C LYS A 223 -3.90 17.95 16.62
N TYR A 224 -3.88 17.15 15.56
CA TYR A 224 -3.73 17.63 14.19
C TYR A 224 -5.06 17.99 13.54
N PHE A 225 -6.17 17.36 13.99
CA PHE A 225 -7.52 17.73 13.53
C PHE A 225 -7.97 19.07 14.11
N GLY A 226 -7.63 19.38 15.36
CA GLY A 226 -7.97 20.68 15.95
C GLY A 226 -9.49 20.90 16.01
N GLU A 227 -9.97 21.98 15.39
CA GLU A 227 -11.40 22.29 15.24
C GLU A 227 -12.01 21.72 13.94
N GLU A 228 -11.20 21.15 13.04
CA GLU A 228 -11.66 20.58 11.78
C GLU A 228 -12.21 19.16 11.99
N ASP A 229 -13.40 18.88 11.44
CA ASP A 229 -14.04 17.56 11.53
C ASP A 229 -13.35 16.50 10.65
N GLN A 230 -12.64 16.94 9.61
CA GLN A 230 -11.93 16.06 8.68
C GLN A 230 -10.78 16.76 7.94
N ILE A 231 -9.81 15.97 7.48
CA ILE A 231 -8.70 16.37 6.63
C ILE A 231 -8.63 15.37 5.47
N MET A 232 -8.70 15.85 4.22
CA MET A 232 -8.66 14.97 3.03
C MET A 232 -9.68 13.82 3.05
N ASN A 233 -10.92 14.10 3.48
CA ASN A 233 -11.98 13.09 3.65
C ASN A 233 -11.66 12.01 4.71
N VAL A 234 -10.71 12.27 5.60
CA VAL A 234 -10.38 11.43 6.76
C VAL A 234 -10.80 12.16 8.01
N THR A 235 -11.54 11.49 8.89
CA THR A 235 -11.92 11.98 10.22
C THR A 235 -10.96 11.44 11.28
N SER A 236 -10.99 12.02 12.48
CA SER A 236 -10.28 11.48 13.65
C SER A 236 -10.78 10.07 14.03
N ASP A 237 -12.05 9.78 13.77
CA ASP A 237 -12.66 8.46 13.94
C ASP A 237 -12.11 7.45 12.92
N ASP A 238 -11.93 7.84 11.66
CA ASP A 238 -11.31 6.98 10.64
C ASP A 238 -9.89 6.58 11.06
N MET A 239 -9.07 7.54 11.52
CA MET A 239 -7.73 7.26 12.06
C MET A 239 -7.77 6.24 13.20
N THR A 240 -8.71 6.44 14.13
CA THR A 240 -8.90 5.56 15.28
C THR A 240 -9.27 4.14 14.84
N ARG A 241 -10.20 4.01 13.89
CA ARG A 241 -10.67 2.72 13.37
C ARG A 241 -9.56 2.00 12.61
N VAL A 242 -8.83 2.68 11.71
CA VAL A 242 -7.69 2.10 10.98
C VAL A 242 -6.64 1.57 11.96
N PHE A 243 -6.25 2.38 12.95
CA PHE A 243 -5.23 2.00 13.92
C PHE A 243 -5.65 0.81 14.80
N LYS A 244 -6.90 0.85 15.28
CA LYS A 244 -7.50 -0.22 16.08
C LYS A 244 -7.57 -1.52 15.28
N THR A 245 -8.14 -1.48 14.07
CA THR A 245 -8.26 -2.66 13.21
C THR A 245 -6.90 -3.25 12.87
N ASN A 246 -5.90 -2.42 12.54
CA ASN A 246 -4.56 -2.91 12.26
C ASN A 246 -3.97 -3.67 13.47
N THR A 247 -4.07 -3.10 14.67
CA THR A 247 -3.54 -3.74 15.88
C THR A 247 -4.29 -5.03 16.24
N GLU A 248 -5.63 -5.02 16.13
CA GLU A 248 -6.47 -6.20 16.38
C GLU A 248 -6.17 -7.32 15.38
N ALA A 249 -6.00 -6.99 14.11
CA ALA A 249 -5.67 -7.95 13.06
C ALA A 249 -4.27 -8.55 13.27
N ILE A 250 -3.29 -7.73 13.67
CA ILE A 250 -1.96 -8.21 14.05
C ILE A 250 -2.07 -9.23 15.22
N ALA A 251 -2.79 -8.87 16.28
CA ALA A 251 -2.98 -9.76 17.43
C ALA A 251 -3.68 -11.08 17.02
N MET A 252 -4.75 -10.97 16.23
CA MET A 252 -5.52 -12.12 15.74
C MET A 252 -4.66 -13.06 14.88
N ALA A 253 -3.80 -12.53 14.02
CA ALA A 253 -2.89 -13.32 13.19
C ALA A 253 -1.92 -14.18 14.03
N LYS A 254 -1.64 -13.78 15.27
CA LYS A 254 -0.83 -14.53 16.24
C LYS A 254 -1.64 -15.39 17.20
N GLY A 255 -2.97 -15.41 17.06
CA GLY A 255 -3.89 -16.08 17.97
C GLY A 255 -4.11 -15.35 19.30
N TRP A 256 -3.65 -14.11 19.42
CA TRP A 256 -3.79 -13.30 20.63
C TRP A 256 -5.14 -12.59 20.67
N LYS A 257 -5.62 -12.30 21.88
CA LYS A 257 -6.78 -11.45 22.13
C LYS A 257 -6.32 -10.01 22.28
N CYS A 258 -7.01 -9.09 21.63
CA CYS A 258 -6.79 -7.65 21.76
C CYS A 258 -8.08 -6.98 22.23
N ASN A 259 -8.00 -6.18 23.29
CA ASN A 259 -9.11 -5.40 23.82
C ASN A 259 -8.74 -3.92 23.91
N TRP A 260 -9.70 -3.07 23.58
CA TRP A 260 -9.55 -1.61 23.57
C TRP A 260 -10.55 -0.97 24.51
N GLU A 261 -10.08 -0.05 25.34
CA GLU A 261 -10.89 0.86 26.15
C GLU A 261 -10.60 2.30 25.68
N ASP A 262 -11.65 3.00 25.26
CA ASP A 262 -11.56 4.43 24.90
C ASP A 262 -11.58 5.27 26.18
N GLU A 263 -10.53 6.07 26.39
CA GLU A 263 -10.39 6.97 27.53
C GLU A 263 -10.26 8.44 27.06
N GLY A 264 -11.03 8.81 26.02
CA GLY A 264 -11.09 10.16 25.47
C GLY A 264 -9.91 10.43 24.54
N GLU A 265 -8.94 11.24 24.99
CA GLU A 265 -7.70 11.50 24.23
C GLU A 265 -6.73 10.31 24.24
N PHE A 266 -7.05 9.26 25.01
CA PHE A 266 -6.22 8.07 25.15
C PHE A 266 -6.98 6.82 24.75
N PHE A 267 -6.22 5.78 24.46
CA PHE A 267 -6.70 4.41 24.48
C PHE A 267 -5.92 3.61 25.53
N LYS A 268 -6.59 2.66 26.14
CA LYS A 268 -5.98 1.59 26.91
C LYS A 268 -6.15 0.28 26.14
N VAL A 269 -5.04 -0.40 25.91
CA VAL A 269 -4.98 -1.62 25.11
C VAL A 269 -4.50 -2.76 25.97
N THR A 270 -5.19 -3.89 25.88
CA THR A 270 -4.80 -5.15 26.49
C THR A 270 -4.57 -6.19 25.39
N ILE A 271 -3.39 -6.81 25.35
CA ILE A 271 -3.07 -7.90 24.43
C ILE A 271 -2.67 -9.12 25.25
N GLU A 272 -3.35 -10.24 25.03
CA GLU A 272 -3.20 -11.50 25.77
C GLU A 272 -3.00 -12.67 24.80
N LYS A 273 -2.07 -13.58 25.09
CA LYS A 273 -1.87 -14.80 24.31
C LYS A 273 -3.03 -15.79 24.44
#